data_AF-A0A7S4I6Q3-F1
#
_entry.id   AF-A0A7S4I6Q3-F1
#
_cell.length_a   1.000
_cell.length_b   1.000
_cell.length_c   1.000
_cell.angle_alpha   90.00
_cell.angle_beta   90.00
_cell.angle_gamma   90.00
#
_symmetry.space_group_name_H-M   'P 1'
#
loop_
_entity.id
_entity.type
_entity.pdbx_description
1 polymer ?
#
loop_
_entity_poly.entity_id
_entity_poly.type
_entity_poly.pdbx_seq_one_letter_code
_entity_poly.pdbx_strand_id
1 'polypeptide(L)'
;FIPFSSHKLVSFSSCQVLMSGCGAIEYVWDGTAINKEEIARIFEQEAFEDLEKTKDIPFDHDEPMSWVDIAEQDELEEQQSIQQANKERGRKIFVGNIVDQADTPTKCTTALLTAIFSKYGSIECTRFHITNKFAFFVFQNQEDARKALRDFKNYKVRCSRVNTLTKHLKSKVEYPESDALITNIPTPMFYCRWPRDKNPRAKQKRDKKKKMRDQTKLS
;
A
#
# COMPACT_ATOMS: atom_id res chain seq x y z
N PHE A 1 -1.93 23.28 -13.86
CA PHE A 1 -2.66 22.69 -12.72
C PHE A 1 -4.07 22.40 -13.20
N ILE A 2 -4.34 21.17 -13.64
CA ILE A 2 -5.69 20.73 -14.01
C ILE A 2 -6.17 19.86 -12.84
N PRO A 3 -7.28 20.19 -12.17
CA PRO A 3 -7.81 19.34 -11.12
C PRO A 3 -8.44 18.09 -11.77
N PHE A 4 -7.88 16.92 -11.48
CA PHE A 4 -8.54 15.64 -11.78
C PHE A 4 -9.81 15.56 -10.91
N SER A 5 -10.98 15.76 -11.52
CA SER A 5 -12.28 15.54 -10.88
C SER A 5 -12.56 14.04 -10.84
N SER A 6 -12.54 13.46 -9.65
CA SER A 6 -12.85 12.04 -9.45
C SER A 6 -14.37 11.84 -9.38
N HIS A 7 -14.98 11.36 -10.47
CA HIS A 7 -16.40 11.01 -10.52
C HIS A 7 -16.66 9.72 -9.72
N LYS A 8 -17.60 9.77 -8.76
CA LYS A 8 -18.08 8.60 -8.02
C LYS A 8 -19.57 8.42 -8.25
N LEU A 9 -19.95 7.28 -8.83
CA LEU A 9 -21.33 6.80 -8.82
C LEU A 9 -21.61 6.22 -7.43
N VAL A 10 -22.58 6.77 -6.71
CA VAL A 10 -23.03 6.25 -5.41
C VAL A 10 -24.47 5.79 -5.58
N SER A 11 -24.75 4.50 -5.35
CA SER A 11 -26.13 4.02 -5.23
C SER A 11 -26.59 4.17 -3.78
N PHE A 12 -27.68 4.91 -3.56
CA PHE A 12 -28.33 4.98 -2.25
C PHE A 12 -29.34 3.83 -2.12
N SER A 13 -29.22 3.06 -1.04
CA SER A 13 -30.05 1.88 -0.75
C SER A 13 -31.32 2.17 0.08
N SER A 14 -31.80 3.42 0.10
CA SER A 14 -32.94 3.81 0.94
C SER A 14 -34.11 4.44 0.18
N CYS A 15 -34.42 3.93 -1.02
CA CYS A 15 -35.67 4.25 -1.70
C CYS A 15 -36.71 3.13 -1.47
N GLN A 16 -37.46 3.23 -0.37
CA GLN A 16 -38.65 2.39 -0.12
C GLN A 16 -39.90 3.09 -0.68
N VAL A 17 -40.02 3.19 -2.01
CA VAL A 17 -41.32 3.38 -2.66
C VAL A 17 -41.35 2.55 -3.95
N LEU A 18 -42.28 1.59 -3.93
CA LEU A 18 -42.91 0.85 -5.03
C LEU A 18 -42.48 1.19 -6.47
N MET A 19 -41.95 0.15 -7.14
CA MET A 19 -42.26 -0.30 -8.50
C MET A 19 -42.98 0.70 -9.42
N SER A 20 -42.24 1.20 -10.42
CA SER A 20 -42.61 1.54 -11.81
C SER A 20 -42.06 2.92 -12.23
N GLY A 21 -40.93 2.95 -12.95
CA GLY A 21 -40.59 4.09 -13.80
C GLY A 21 -39.75 5.23 -13.22
N CYS A 22 -38.76 4.95 -12.36
CA CYS A 22 -37.79 5.98 -11.97
C CYS A 22 -36.61 6.02 -12.96
N GLY A 23 -36.75 6.84 -14.01
CA GLY A 23 -35.72 7.08 -15.04
C GLY A 23 -34.74 8.20 -14.70
N ALA A 24 -34.64 8.60 -13.43
CA ALA A 24 -33.75 9.66 -12.97
C ALA A 24 -32.51 9.06 -12.30
N ILE A 25 -31.36 9.19 -12.96
CA ILE A 25 -30.05 8.97 -12.33
C ILE A 25 -29.68 10.34 -11.74
N GLU A 26 -29.77 10.50 -10.42
CA GLU A 26 -29.31 11.72 -9.74
C GLU A 26 -27.78 11.79 -9.80
N TYR A 27 -27.26 12.73 -10.60
CA TYR A 27 -25.84 13.06 -10.65
C TYR A 27 -25.55 14.12 -9.59
N VAL A 28 -24.90 13.74 -8.48
CA VAL A 28 -24.59 14.67 -7.38
C VAL A 28 -23.29 15.41 -7.70
N TRP A 29 -23.38 16.56 -8.38
CA TRP A 29 -22.25 17.51 -8.47
C TRP A 29 -22.41 18.72 -7.53
N ASP A 30 -23.62 19.06 -7.12
CA ASP A 30 -23.87 20.27 -6.31
C ASP A 30 -25.26 20.27 -5.64
N GLY A 31 -25.96 19.14 -5.66
CA GLY A 31 -27.34 19.03 -5.16
C GLY A 31 -28.41 19.40 -6.20
N THR A 32 -28.02 19.65 -7.46
CA THR A 32 -28.97 19.89 -8.55
C THR A 32 -29.34 18.58 -9.25
N ALA A 33 -30.63 18.23 -9.29
CA ALA A 33 -31.11 17.06 -10.02
C ALA A 33 -31.19 17.38 -11.51
N ILE A 34 -30.26 16.86 -12.30
CA ILE A 34 -30.19 17.05 -13.75
C ILE A 34 -30.91 15.90 -14.46
N ASN A 35 -31.73 16.19 -15.47
CA ASN A 35 -32.43 15.17 -16.26
C ASN A 35 -31.44 14.37 -17.14
N LYS A 36 -31.75 13.10 -17.42
CA LYS A 36 -30.94 12.18 -18.23
C LYS A 36 -30.58 12.75 -19.61
N GLU A 37 -31.50 13.46 -20.24
CA GLU A 37 -31.30 14.10 -21.55
C GLU A 37 -30.28 15.24 -21.49
N GLU A 38 -30.23 15.95 -20.36
CA GLU A 38 -29.32 17.07 -20.14
C GLU A 38 -27.91 16.58 -19.79
N ILE A 39 -27.80 15.49 -19.04
CA ILE A 39 -26.53 14.76 -18.83
C ILE A 39 -25.94 14.30 -20.18
N ALA A 40 -26.76 13.73 -21.07
CA ALA A 40 -26.30 13.29 -22.38
C ALA A 40 -25.73 14.46 -23.21
N ARG A 41 -26.37 15.64 -23.17
CA ARG A 41 -25.85 16.84 -23.84
C ARG A 41 -24.53 17.32 -23.24
N ILE A 42 -24.38 17.29 -21.92
CA ILE A 42 -23.13 17.68 -21.25
C ILE A 42 -21.99 16.76 -21.72
N PHE A 43 -22.21 15.44 -21.74
CA PHE A 43 -21.21 14.50 -22.23
C PHE A 43 -20.89 14.70 -23.72
N GLU A 44 -21.88 14.96 -24.57
CA GLU A 44 -21.65 15.27 -25.99
C GLU A 44 -20.86 16.56 -26.18
N GLN A 45 -21.13 17.58 -25.37
CA GLN A 45 -20.45 18.86 -25.42
C GLN A 45 -19.01 18.77 -24.91
N GLU A 46 -18.77 18.06 -23.80
CA GLU A 46 -17.43 17.77 -23.29
C GLU A 46 -16.60 16.95 -24.28
N ALA A 47 -17.20 15.90 -24.87
CA ALA A 47 -16.53 15.10 -25.89
C ALA A 47 -16.15 15.92 -27.13
N PHE A 48 -17.00 16.88 -27.53
CA PHE A 48 -16.71 17.78 -28.65
C PHE A 48 -15.61 18.79 -28.32
N GLU A 49 -15.63 19.37 -27.12
CA GLU A 49 -14.59 20.28 -26.65
C GLU A 49 -13.22 19.59 -26.54
N ASP A 50 -13.18 18.34 -26.07
CA ASP A 50 -11.95 17.56 -26.03
C ASP A 50 -11.43 17.27 -27.43
N LEU A 51 -12.32 17.04 -28.39
CA LEU A 51 -11.99 16.86 -29.81
C LEU A 51 -11.44 18.14 -30.45
N GLU A 52 -11.97 19.31 -30.09
CA GLU A 52 -11.41 20.59 -30.54
C GLU A 52 -10.06 20.89 -29.89
N LYS A 53 -9.93 20.68 -28.57
CA LYS A 53 -8.67 20.88 -27.85
C LYS A 53 -7.54 19.99 -28.36
N THR A 54 -7.87 18.81 -28.88
CA THR A 54 -6.88 17.85 -29.41
C THR A 54 -6.49 18.07 -30.87
N LYS A 55 -7.25 18.87 -31.64
CA LYS A 55 -6.93 19.14 -33.07
C LYS A 55 -5.66 19.96 -33.26
N ASP A 56 -5.35 20.84 -32.33
CA ASP A 56 -4.19 21.75 -32.41
C ASP A 56 -3.02 21.31 -31.53
N ILE A 57 -3.13 20.17 -30.83
CA ILE A 57 -1.97 19.57 -30.15
C ILE A 57 -1.11 19.00 -31.26
N PRO A 58 0.11 19.54 -31.49
CA PRO A 58 1.05 18.88 -32.37
C PRO A 58 1.24 17.49 -31.78
N PHE A 59 0.80 16.48 -32.52
CA PHE A 59 1.18 15.11 -32.22
C PHE A 59 2.68 15.10 -32.50
N ASP A 60 3.49 15.40 -31.48
CA ASP A 60 4.91 15.10 -31.50
C ASP A 60 4.95 13.60 -31.77
N HIS A 61 5.24 13.26 -33.02
CA HIS A 61 5.57 11.92 -33.43
C HIS A 61 6.93 11.61 -32.82
N ASP A 62 6.97 11.46 -31.49
CA ASP A 62 7.96 10.59 -30.88
C ASP A 62 7.74 9.25 -31.56
N GLU A 63 8.68 8.88 -32.45
CA GLU A 63 8.63 7.59 -33.12
C GLU A 63 8.36 6.53 -32.05
N PRO A 64 7.31 5.69 -32.20
CA PRO A 64 6.97 4.70 -31.20
C PRO A 64 8.21 3.83 -31.01
N MET A 65 8.74 3.87 -29.79
CA MET A 65 9.95 3.17 -29.40
C MET A 65 9.86 1.71 -29.86
N SER A 66 10.92 1.21 -30.51
CA SER A 66 10.92 -0.16 -31.02
C SER A 66 10.65 -1.15 -29.87
N TRP A 67 9.97 -2.25 -30.15
CA TRP A 67 9.84 -3.34 -29.17
C TRP A 67 11.19 -3.84 -28.65
N VAL A 68 12.24 -3.72 -29.46
CA VAL A 68 13.62 -4.05 -29.06
C VAL A 68 14.14 -3.06 -28.02
N ASP A 69 13.93 -1.77 -28.26
CA ASP A 69 14.36 -0.69 -27.35
C ASP A 69 13.59 -0.74 -26.02
N ILE A 70 12.29 -1.05 -26.06
CA ILE A 70 11.47 -1.27 -24.86
C ILE A 70 12.02 -2.43 -24.04
N ALA A 71 12.37 -3.55 -24.69
CA ALA A 71 12.93 -4.71 -24.00
C ALA A 71 14.31 -4.42 -23.39
N GLU A 72 15.18 -3.71 -24.12
CA GLU A 72 16.48 -3.28 -23.61
C GLU A 72 16.34 -2.31 -22.44
N GLN A 73 15.38 -1.39 -22.50
CA GLN A 73 15.08 -0.46 -21.43
C GLN A 73 14.56 -1.18 -20.18
N ASP A 74 13.64 -2.12 -20.33
CA ASP A 74 13.13 -2.97 -19.24
C ASP A 74 14.28 -3.76 -18.56
N GLU A 75 15.19 -4.32 -19.35
CA GLU A 75 16.36 -5.04 -18.82
C GLU A 75 17.30 -4.09 -18.04
N LEU A 76 17.53 -2.89 -18.56
CA LEU A 76 18.33 -1.86 -17.88
C LEU A 76 17.69 -1.44 -16.55
N GLU A 77 16.38 -1.19 -16.52
CA GLU A 77 15.65 -0.84 -15.31
C GLU A 77 15.69 -1.99 -14.28
N GLU A 78 15.54 -3.24 -14.73
CA GLU A 78 15.67 -4.40 -13.86
C GLU A 78 17.08 -4.49 -13.26
N GLN A 79 18.12 -4.32 -14.09
CA GLN A 79 19.51 -4.32 -13.63
C GLN A 79 19.77 -3.20 -12.61
N GLN A 80 19.28 -1.99 -12.84
CA GLN A 80 19.40 -0.87 -11.91
C GLN A 80 18.70 -1.17 -10.57
N SER A 81 17.49 -1.72 -10.63
CA SER A 81 16.73 -2.13 -9.44
C SER A 81 17.46 -3.20 -8.63
N ILE A 82 18.08 -4.19 -9.30
CA ILE A 82 18.90 -5.23 -8.66
C ILE A 82 20.16 -4.62 -8.03
N GLN A 83 20.86 -3.74 -8.74
CA GLN A 83 22.06 -3.06 -8.22
C GLN A 83 21.72 -2.22 -6.98
N GLN A 84 20.62 -1.47 -7.02
CA GLN A 84 20.14 -0.69 -5.88
C GLN A 84 19.77 -1.59 -4.69
N ALA A 85 19.05 -2.69 -4.93
CA ALA A 85 18.72 -3.66 -3.89
C ALA A 85 19.97 -4.29 -3.25
N ASN A 86 21.01 -4.56 -4.04
CA ASN A 86 22.29 -5.07 -3.56
C ASN A 86 23.04 -4.03 -2.71
N LYS A 87 23.02 -2.75 -3.12
CA LYS A 87 23.61 -1.65 -2.34
C LYS A 87 22.90 -1.42 -1.01
N GLU A 88 21.59 -1.62 -0.97
CA GLU A 88 20.76 -1.50 0.24
C GLU A 88 20.76 -2.77 1.11
N ARG A 89 21.45 -3.83 0.68
CA ARG A 89 21.37 -5.14 1.32
C ARG A 89 21.87 -5.09 2.75
N GLY A 90 21.02 -5.55 3.67
CA GLY A 90 21.31 -5.53 5.11
C GLY A 90 21.12 -4.18 5.79
N ARG A 91 20.97 -3.09 5.03
CA ARG A 91 20.69 -1.74 5.55
C ARG A 91 19.21 -1.36 5.46
N LYS A 92 18.48 -2.03 4.57
CA LYS A 92 17.03 -1.88 4.38
C LYS A 92 16.23 -2.76 5.34
N ILE A 93 15.28 -2.16 6.04
CA ILE A 93 14.26 -2.85 6.83
C ILE A 93 12.87 -2.62 6.24
N PHE A 94 12.00 -3.61 6.38
CA PHE A 94 10.59 -3.53 6.05
C PHE A 94 9.78 -3.33 7.32
N VAL A 95 8.89 -2.33 7.31
CA VAL A 95 7.95 -2.01 8.38
C VAL A 95 6.55 -2.21 7.81
N GLY A 96 5.75 -3.10 8.40
CA GLY A 96 4.40 -3.41 7.95
C GLY A 96 3.36 -3.25 9.04
N ASN A 97 2.09 -3.28 8.63
CA ASN A 97 0.94 -3.06 9.51
C ASN A 97 0.93 -1.65 10.11
N ILE A 98 1.27 -0.65 9.31
CA ILE A 98 1.19 0.75 9.73
C ILE A 98 -0.30 1.11 9.84
N VAL A 99 -0.77 1.31 11.06
CA VAL A 99 -2.16 1.68 11.32
C VAL A 99 -2.30 3.19 11.18
N ASP A 100 -3.04 3.63 10.15
CA ASP A 100 -3.56 4.98 10.13
C ASP A 100 -4.68 5.04 11.17
N GLN A 101 -4.45 5.73 12.29
CA GLN A 101 -5.56 6.05 13.18
C GLN A 101 -6.48 6.99 12.39
N ALA A 102 -7.76 6.62 12.31
CA ALA A 102 -8.76 7.24 11.44
C ALA A 102 -8.88 8.77 11.61
N ASP A 103 -8.39 9.32 12.73
CA ASP A 103 -8.49 10.73 13.07
C ASP A 103 -7.15 11.50 12.98
N THR A 104 -6.03 10.84 12.63
CA THR A 104 -4.74 11.53 12.49
C THR A 104 -4.30 11.63 11.02
N PRO A 105 -3.86 12.82 10.57
CA PRO A 105 -3.39 12.98 9.20
C PRO A 105 -2.17 12.09 8.98
N THR A 106 -2.14 11.35 7.85
CA THR A 106 -1.11 10.38 7.47
C THR A 106 0.33 10.92 7.57
N LYS A 107 0.50 12.24 7.47
CA LYS A 107 1.77 12.96 7.67
C LYS A 107 2.34 12.82 9.09
N CYS A 108 1.49 12.70 10.11
CA CYS A 108 1.93 12.50 11.50
C CYS A 108 2.53 11.11 11.70
N THR A 109 1.97 10.08 11.08
CA THR A 109 2.47 8.70 11.18
C THR A 109 3.86 8.55 10.56
N THR A 110 4.11 9.18 9.40
CA THR A 110 5.42 9.11 8.74
C THR A 110 6.50 9.85 9.51
N ALA A 111 6.20 11.04 10.04
CA ALA A 111 7.10 11.81 10.89
C ALA A 111 7.43 11.06 12.19
N LEU A 112 6.42 10.47 12.83
CA LEU A 112 6.60 9.69 14.05
C LEU A 112 7.47 8.45 13.81
N LEU A 113 7.19 7.67 12.76
CA LEU A 113 8.01 6.51 12.42
C LEU A 113 9.45 6.90 12.13
N THR A 114 9.65 7.99 11.39
CA THR A 114 10.99 8.51 11.11
C THR A 114 11.70 8.86 12.41
N ALA A 115 11.06 9.61 13.33
CA ALA A 115 11.62 9.95 14.63
C ALA A 115 11.95 8.72 15.50
N ILE A 116 11.13 7.67 15.44
CA ILE A 116 11.39 6.41 16.13
C ILE A 116 12.64 5.72 15.56
N PHE A 117 12.76 5.63 14.23
CA PHE A 117 13.87 4.95 13.58
C PHE A 117 15.18 5.76 13.62
N SER A 118 15.11 7.09 13.65
CA SER A 118 16.28 7.96 13.80
C SER A 118 17.04 7.74 15.11
N LYS A 119 16.42 7.15 16.15
CA LYS A 119 17.11 6.79 17.41
C LYS A 119 18.14 5.67 17.23
N TYR A 120 18.03 4.87 16.17
CA TYR A 120 18.93 3.74 15.92
C TYR A 120 20.13 4.13 15.06
N GLY A 121 19.99 5.14 14.20
CA GLY A 121 21.04 5.62 13.33
C GLY A 121 20.52 6.55 12.23
N SER A 122 21.44 7.05 11.42
CA SER A 122 21.14 7.95 10.29
C SER A 122 20.41 7.22 9.17
N ILE A 123 19.28 7.77 8.74
CA ILE A 123 18.43 7.21 7.68
C ILE A 123 18.85 7.84 6.35
N GLU A 124 19.21 7.02 5.36
CA GLU A 124 19.54 7.45 4.00
C GLU A 124 18.27 7.74 3.20
N CYS A 125 17.27 6.85 3.28
CA CYS A 125 16.04 6.97 2.52
C CYS A 125 14.86 6.30 3.23
N THR A 126 13.69 6.92 3.15
CA THR A 126 12.41 6.37 3.61
C THR A 126 11.45 6.26 2.43
N ARG A 127 10.89 5.07 2.19
CA ARG A 127 9.88 4.83 1.16
C ARG A 127 8.57 4.40 1.81
N PHE A 128 7.57 5.26 1.84
CA PHE A 128 6.27 4.98 2.42
C PHE A 128 5.27 4.55 1.36
N HIS A 129 4.56 3.45 1.61
CA HIS A 129 3.44 2.99 0.80
C HIS A 129 2.18 2.95 1.68
N ILE A 130 1.53 4.11 1.76
CA ILE A 130 0.35 4.34 2.61
C ILE A 130 -0.78 3.38 2.23
N THR A 131 -1.08 3.26 0.93
CA THR A 131 -2.16 2.40 0.40
C THR A 131 -2.02 0.95 0.86
N ASN A 132 -0.79 0.44 0.92
CA ASN A 132 -0.49 -0.93 1.30
C ASN A 132 -0.04 -1.06 2.77
N LYS A 133 -0.11 0.03 3.56
CA LYS A 133 0.21 0.07 4.99
C LYS A 133 1.61 -0.47 5.33
N PHE A 134 2.60 -0.15 4.50
CA PHE A 134 3.99 -0.53 4.74
C PHE A 134 4.98 0.57 4.38
N ALA A 135 6.19 0.48 4.92
CA ALA A 135 7.30 1.37 4.62
C ALA A 135 8.63 0.61 4.57
N PHE A 136 9.58 1.18 3.84
CA PHE A 136 10.98 0.77 3.86
C PHE A 136 11.84 1.88 4.45
N PHE A 137 12.72 1.50 5.37
CA PHE A 137 13.75 2.39 5.91
C PHE A 137 15.11 1.84 5.49
N VAL A 138 15.92 2.69 4.86
CA VAL A 138 17.29 2.38 4.47
C VAL A 138 18.22 3.18 5.38
N PHE A 139 19.01 2.50 6.19
CA PHE A 139 20.00 3.13 7.05
C PHE A 139 21.31 3.37 6.32
N GLN A 140 22.09 4.34 6.76
CA GLN A 140 23.46 4.52 6.27
C GLN A 140 24.32 3.30 6.63
N ASN A 141 24.19 2.77 7.85
CA ASN A 141 24.94 1.61 8.32
C ASN A 141 24.10 0.34 8.47
N GLN A 142 24.74 -0.82 8.26
CA GLN A 142 24.11 -2.12 8.42
C GLN A 142 23.81 -2.46 9.90
N GLU A 143 24.67 -2.02 10.81
CA GLU A 143 24.53 -2.31 12.24
C GLU A 143 23.33 -1.59 12.87
N ASP A 144 23.02 -0.38 12.42
CA ASP A 144 21.85 0.40 12.87
C ASP A 144 20.54 -0.32 12.49
N ALA A 145 20.47 -0.83 11.25
CA ALA A 145 19.36 -1.64 10.78
C ALA A 145 19.21 -2.94 11.59
N ARG A 146 20.32 -3.61 11.93
CA ARG A 146 20.31 -4.81 12.80
C ARG A 146 19.87 -4.49 14.22
N LYS A 147 20.32 -3.36 14.79
CA LYS A 147 19.95 -2.90 16.13
C LYS A 147 18.46 -2.63 16.21
N ALA A 148 17.93 -1.84 15.27
CA ALA A 148 16.49 -1.59 15.14
C ALA A 148 15.71 -2.92 15.06
N LEU A 149 16.15 -3.84 14.21
CA LEU A 149 15.43 -5.10 14.04
C LEU A 149 15.47 -5.99 15.29
N ARG A 150 16.57 -6.01 16.05
CA ARG A 150 16.65 -6.75 17.32
C ARG A 150 15.63 -6.25 18.33
N ASP A 151 15.53 -4.93 18.48
CA ASP A 151 14.64 -4.32 19.47
C ASP A 151 13.16 -4.52 19.08
N PHE A 152 12.83 -4.37 17.79
CA PHE A 152 11.46 -4.63 17.30
C PHE A 152 11.12 -6.12 17.16
N LYS A 153 12.09 -7.03 17.16
CA LYS A 153 11.81 -8.47 17.19
C LYS A 153 11.21 -8.89 18.54
N ASN A 154 11.66 -8.26 19.63
CA ASN A 154 11.07 -8.46 20.96
C ASN A 154 9.64 -7.90 21.03
N TYR A 155 9.34 -6.86 20.23
CA TYR A 155 7.98 -6.35 20.07
C TYR A 155 7.04 -7.41 19.49
N LYS A 156 7.48 -8.20 18.49
CA LYS A 156 6.68 -9.29 17.91
C LYS A 156 6.27 -10.37 18.94
N VAL A 157 7.13 -10.66 19.92
CA VAL A 157 6.81 -11.60 21.01
C VAL A 157 5.66 -11.03 21.86
N ARG A 158 5.67 -9.73 22.13
CA ARG A 158 4.56 -9.03 22.80
C ARG A 158 3.28 -9.06 21.95
N CYS A 159 3.37 -8.82 20.63
CA CYS A 159 2.24 -8.93 19.71
C CYS A 159 1.63 -10.33 19.69
N SER A 160 2.46 -11.37 19.67
CA SER A 160 1.98 -12.75 19.67
C SER A 160 1.24 -13.08 20.96
N ARG A 161 1.74 -12.62 22.11
CA ARG A 161 1.05 -12.77 23.40
C ARG A 161 -0.29 -12.03 23.42
N VAL A 162 -0.31 -10.80 22.91
CA VAL A 162 -1.52 -9.99 22.72
C VAL A 162 -2.54 -10.73 21.85
N ASN A 163 -2.15 -11.23 20.67
CA ASN A 163 -3.05 -11.94 19.78
C ASN A 163 -3.59 -13.24 20.39
N THR A 164 -2.76 -13.99 21.12
CA THR A 164 -3.20 -15.19 21.84
C THR A 164 -4.22 -14.84 22.92
N LEU A 165 -3.99 -13.77 23.68
CA LEU A 165 -4.93 -13.27 24.68
C LEU A 165 -6.26 -12.86 24.03
N THR A 166 -6.22 -12.10 22.94
CA THR A 166 -7.41 -11.71 22.17
C THR A 166 -8.21 -12.93 21.71
N LYS A 167 -7.55 -13.95 21.15
CA LYS A 167 -8.21 -15.19 20.72
C LYS A 167 -8.85 -15.94 21.89
N HIS A 168 -8.12 -16.04 23.00
CA HIS A 168 -8.61 -16.70 24.21
C HIS A 168 -9.84 -15.98 24.79
N LEU A 169 -9.84 -14.65 24.81
CA LEU A 169 -10.99 -13.84 25.22
C LEU A 169 -12.19 -14.05 24.29
N LYS A 170 -11.98 -14.02 22.97
CA LYS A 170 -13.02 -14.34 21.97
C LYS A 170 -13.61 -15.74 22.15
N SER A 171 -12.81 -16.71 22.60
CA SER A 171 -13.27 -18.10 22.81
C SER A 171 -13.98 -18.34 24.14
N LYS A 172 -13.79 -17.47 25.14
CA LYS A 172 -14.29 -17.69 26.51
C LYS A 172 -15.45 -16.78 26.91
N VAL A 173 -15.64 -15.67 26.21
CA VAL A 173 -16.65 -14.66 26.55
C VAL A 173 -17.69 -14.63 25.43
N GLU A 174 -18.93 -14.97 25.75
CA GLU A 174 -20.08 -14.85 24.84
C GLU A 174 -20.35 -13.35 24.55
N TYR A 175 -20.72 -13.01 23.32
CA TYR A 175 -20.95 -11.61 22.91
C TYR A 175 -22.10 -10.98 23.72
N PRO A 176 -22.04 -9.68 24.10
CA PRO A 176 -21.20 -8.60 23.56
C PRO A 176 -20.01 -8.13 24.44
N GLU A 177 -19.77 -8.73 25.60
CA GLU A 177 -18.71 -8.28 26.53
C GLU A 177 -17.27 -8.55 26.03
N SER A 178 -17.10 -9.53 25.15
CA SER A 178 -15.80 -9.87 24.57
C SER A 178 -15.22 -8.73 23.72
N ASP A 179 -16.05 -8.03 22.96
CA ASP A 179 -15.64 -6.93 22.08
C ASP A 179 -15.14 -5.72 22.85
N ALA A 180 -15.81 -5.35 23.94
CA ALA A 180 -15.37 -4.26 24.82
C ALA A 180 -14.02 -4.56 25.50
N LEU A 181 -13.72 -5.84 25.78
CA LEU A 181 -12.42 -6.24 26.32
C LEU A 181 -11.33 -6.27 25.24
N ILE A 182 -11.68 -6.57 23.99
CA ILE A 182 -10.75 -6.65 22.87
C ILE A 182 -10.31 -5.27 22.38
N THR A 183 -11.21 -4.28 22.39
CA THR A 183 -10.88 -2.89 22.04
C THR A 183 -9.85 -2.26 22.98
N ASN A 184 -9.78 -2.74 24.23
CA ASN A 184 -8.80 -2.30 25.22
C ASN A 184 -7.42 -2.95 25.09
N ILE A 185 -7.28 -3.96 24.21
CA ILE A 185 -5.98 -4.61 23.99
C ILE A 185 -5.18 -3.76 23.00
N PRO A 186 -4.00 -3.23 23.38
CA PRO A 186 -3.23 -2.36 22.49
C PRO A 186 -2.82 -3.15 21.25
N THR A 187 -3.33 -2.71 20.09
CA THR A 187 -2.91 -3.26 18.81
C THR A 187 -1.47 -2.84 18.54
N PRO A 188 -0.61 -3.77 18.11
CA PRO A 188 0.76 -3.42 17.81
C PRO A 188 0.83 -2.50 16.59
N MET A 189 1.37 -1.29 16.79
CA MET A 189 1.30 -0.22 15.79
C MET A 189 1.99 -0.55 14.46
N PHE A 190 2.97 -1.46 14.46
CA PHE A 190 3.66 -1.99 13.28
C PHE A 190 4.58 -3.16 13.65
N TYR A 191 5.08 -3.89 12.65
CA TYR A 191 6.14 -4.90 12.82
C TYR A 191 7.29 -4.69 11.84
N CYS A 192 8.49 -5.10 12.25
CA CYS A 192 9.71 -4.97 11.46
C CYS A 192 10.26 -6.33 11.03
N ARG A 193 10.77 -6.42 9.79
CA ARG A 193 11.51 -7.61 9.29
C ARG A 193 12.52 -7.20 8.21
N TRP A 194 13.41 -8.12 7.87
CA TRP A 194 14.17 -7.98 6.62
C TRP A 194 13.22 -8.03 5.41
N PRO A 195 13.45 -7.18 4.40
CA PRO A 195 12.78 -7.29 3.11
C PRO A 195 12.93 -8.70 2.55
N ARG A 196 11.92 -9.18 1.83
CA ARG A 196 12.06 -10.42 1.08
C ARG A 196 12.98 -10.14 -0.10
N ASP A 197 14.10 -10.85 -0.19
CA ASP A 197 14.92 -10.85 -1.40
C ASP A 197 14.05 -11.32 -2.57
N LYS A 198 13.80 -10.43 -3.53
CA LYS A 198 13.16 -10.79 -4.80
C LYS A 198 14.14 -11.46 -5.77
N ASN A 199 15.44 -11.46 -5.47
CA ASN A 199 16.45 -12.07 -6.32
C ASN A 199 16.18 -13.58 -6.50
N PRO A 200 15.87 -14.05 -7.72
CA PRO A 200 15.53 -15.45 -7.99
C PRO A 200 16.69 -16.39 -7.63
N ARG A 201 17.95 -15.95 -7.76
CA ARG A 201 19.13 -16.74 -7.35
C ARG A 201 19.20 -16.93 -5.83
N ALA A 202 18.79 -15.92 -5.06
CA ALA A 202 18.73 -16.01 -3.59
C ALA A 202 17.59 -16.94 -3.14
N LYS A 203 16.45 -16.92 -3.84
CA LYS A 203 15.34 -17.86 -3.63
C LYS A 203 15.78 -19.31 -3.88
N GLN A 204 16.38 -19.59 -5.03
CA GLN A 204 16.91 -20.92 -5.37
C GLN A 204 17.92 -21.45 -4.33
N LYS A 205 18.84 -20.59 -3.83
CA LYS A 205 19.78 -20.97 -2.76
C LYS A 205 19.07 -21.32 -1.45
N ARG A 206 18.02 -20.57 -1.06
CA ARG A 206 17.23 -20.88 0.15
C ARG A 206 16.48 -22.19 0.02
N ASP A 207 15.88 -22.44 -1.14
CA ASP A 207 15.14 -23.68 -1.41
C ASP A 207 16.09 -24.90 -1.41
N LYS A 208 17.27 -24.77 -2.01
CA LYS A 208 18.32 -25.80 -1.97
C LYS A 208 18.79 -26.09 -0.54
N LYS A 209 19.00 -25.04 0.27
CA LYS A 209 19.39 -25.18 1.69
C LYS A 209 18.29 -25.81 2.55
N LYS A 210 17.02 -25.53 2.26
CA LYS A 210 15.87 -26.15 2.92
C LYS A 210 15.80 -27.65 2.60
N LYS A 211 15.91 -28.02 1.32
CA LYS A 211 15.96 -29.44 0.88
C LYS A 211 17.07 -30.23 1.57
N MET A 212 18.28 -29.67 1.67
CA MET A 212 19.38 -30.33 2.39
C MET A 212 19.06 -30.55 3.87
N ARG A 213 18.50 -29.54 4.56
CA ARG A 213 18.13 -29.67 5.98
C ARG A 213 17.05 -30.71 6.24
N ASP A 214 16.09 -30.83 5.32
CA ASP A 214 15.01 -31.79 5.46
C ASP A 214 15.52 -33.22 5.21
N GLN A 215 16.48 -33.40 4.29
CA GLN A 215 17.16 -34.69 4.08
C GLN A 215 17.97 -35.16 5.30
N THR A 216 18.66 -34.25 6.02
CA THR A 216 19.43 -34.61 7.22
C THR A 216 18.55 -34.94 8.45
N LYS A 217 17.24 -34.74 8.38
CA LYS A 217 16.30 -35.05 9.48
C LYS A 217 15.55 -36.37 9.29
N LEU A 218 15.66 -36.97 8.10
CA LEU A 218 15.03 -38.24 7.73
C LEU A 218 16.00 -39.43 7.78
N SER A 219 17.28 -39.15 8.06
CA SER A 219 18.37 -40.09 8.31
C SER A 219 18.74 -40.07 9.78
#